data_AF-A0A662RQB9-F1
#
_entry.id   AF-A0A662RQB9-F1
#
_cell.length_a   1.000
_cell.length_b   1.000
_cell.length_c   1.000
_cell.angle_alpha   90.00
_cell.angle_beta   90.00
_cell.angle_gamma   90.00
#
_symmetry.space_group_name_H-M   'P 1'
#
loop_
_entity.id
_entity.type
_entity.pdbx_description
1 polymer ?
#
loop_
_entity_poly.entity_id
_entity_poly.type
_entity_poly.pdbx_seq_one_letter_code
_entity_poly.pdbx_strand_id
1 'polypeptide(L)' 'MVSVQDIKVCPTCGEEYWYDLDCRTGEFTKLSMCKCDRMIMYAEEFLKEKGLLGEFEKFVAEREEEREEEENE' A
#
# COMPACT_ATOMS: atom_id res chain seq x y z
N MET A 1 6.93 22.26 13.08
CA MET A 1 5.92 21.17 13.00
C MET A 1 6.00 20.39 14.29
N VAL A 2 4.86 20.09 14.93
CA VAL A 2 4.83 19.22 16.11
C VAL A 2 4.35 17.87 15.61
N SER A 3 5.29 16.99 15.29
CA SER A 3 5.02 15.62 14.90
C SER A 3 5.78 14.68 15.83
N VAL A 4 5.24 13.47 16.00
CA VAL A 4 5.90 12.40 16.76
C VAL A 4 6.31 11.32 15.77
N GLN A 5 7.61 11.05 15.74
CA GLN A 5 8.16 9.90 15.03
C GLN A 5 8.25 8.71 15.98
N ASP A 6 7.66 7.60 15.58
CA ASP A 6 7.65 6.38 16.40
C ASP A 6 7.65 5.13 15.51
N ILE A 7 7.81 3.97 16.15
CA ILE A 7 7.84 2.66 15.52
C ILE A 7 6.50 1.96 15.76
N LYS A 8 5.95 1.35 14.72
CA LYS A 8 4.80 0.45 14.80
C LYS A 8 5.14 -0.90 14.19
N VAL A 9 4.48 -1.94 14.66
CA VAL A 9 4.61 -3.30 14.11
C VAL A 9 3.52 -3.53 13.06
N CYS A 10 3.90 -3.99 11.87
CA CYS A 10 2.96 -4.37 10.83
C CYS A 10 2.12 -5.59 11.29
N PRO A 11 0.78 -5.53 11.27
CA PRO A 11 -0.05 -6.65 11.73
C PRO A 11 0.05 -7.89 10.83
N THR A 12 0.45 -7.72 9.58
CA THR A 12 0.51 -8.81 8.60
C THR A 12 1.86 -9.54 8.62
N CYS A 13 2.98 -8.82 8.59
CA CYS A 13 4.31 -9.44 8.52
C CYS A 13 5.12 -9.40 9.82
N GLY A 14 4.66 -8.65 10.83
CA GLY A 14 5.36 -8.51 12.12
C GLY A 14 6.62 -7.65 12.08
N GLU A 15 6.98 -7.07 10.93
CA GLU A 15 8.12 -6.14 10.86
C GLU A 15 7.77 -4.77 11.43
N GLU A 16 8.72 -4.19 12.14
CA GLU A 16 8.69 -2.81 12.59
C GLU A 16 8.82 -1.84 11.41
N TYR A 17 8.08 -0.75 11.47
CA TYR A 17 8.16 0.35 10.53
C TYR A 17 8.00 1.68 11.24
N TRP A 18 8.72 2.69 10.74
CA TRP A 18 8.67 4.06 11.22
C TRP A 18 7.49 4.80 10.63
N TYR A 19 6.89 5.66 11.44
CA TYR A 19 5.86 6.59 11.00
C TYR A 19 6.04 7.95 11.68
N ASP A 20 5.42 8.96 11.08
CA ASP A 20 5.29 10.31 11.62
C ASP A 20 3.80 10.60 11.82
N LEU A 21 3.43 11.01 13.02
CA LEU A 21 2.07 11.45 13.34
C LEU A 21 2.09 12.97 13.53
N ASP A 22 1.43 13.71 12.64
CA ASP A 22 1.22 15.14 12.85
C ASP A 22 0.19 15.32 13.97
N CYS A 23 0.63 15.86 15.11
CA CYS A 23 -0.23 16.00 16.28
C CYS A 23 -1.31 17.09 16.14
N ARG A 24 -1.26 17.91 15.08
CA ARG A 24 -2.24 18.98 14.83
C ARG A 24 -3.38 18.48 13.96
N THR A 25 -3.08 17.70 12.93
CA THR A 25 -4.07 17.18 11.98
C THR A 25 -4.50 15.75 12.32
N GLY A 26 -3.68 15.01 13.07
CA GLY A 26 -3.86 13.58 13.30
C GLY A 26 -3.45 12.72 12.11
N GLU A 27 -2.82 13.31 11.10
CA GLU A 27 -2.40 12.60 9.89
C GLU A 27 -1.22 11.67 10.16
N PHE A 28 -1.33 10.45 9.65
CA PHE A 28 -0.33 9.39 9.78
C PHE A 28 0.45 9.25 8.48
N THR A 29 1.76 9.46 8.55
CA THR A 29 2.67 9.28 7.41
C THR A 29 3.62 8.12 7.69
N LYS A 30 3.57 7.09 6.86
CA LYS A 30 4.51 5.96 6.97
C LYS A 30 5.87 6.38 6.39
N LEU A 31 6.92 6.36 7.20
CA LEU A 31 8.27 6.80 6.82
C LEU A 31 9.16 5.67 6.31
N SER A 32 8.88 4.42 6.71
CA SER A 32 9.66 3.26 6.26
C SER A 32 8.77 2.11 5.78
N MET A 33 9.35 1.27 4.93
CA MET A 33 8.64 0.13 4.34
C MET A 33 8.85 -1.14 5.17
N CYS A 34 7.75 -1.81 5.52
CA CYS A 34 7.77 -3.18 6.01
C CYS A 34 7.78 -4.17 4.84
N LYS A 35 7.96 -5.47 5.12
CA LYS A 35 7.99 -6.53 4.11
C LYS A 35 6.80 -6.51 3.16
N CYS A 36 5.59 -6.24 3.66
CA CYS A 36 4.39 -6.18 2.82
C CYS A 36 4.50 -5.09 1.77
N ASP A 37 4.96 -3.88 2.14
CA ASP A 37 5.13 -2.79 1.18
C ASP A 37 6.19 -3.16 0.13
N ARG A 38 7.31 -3.74 0.58
CA ARG A 38 8.38 -4.20 -0.34
C ARG A 38 7.88 -5.27 -1.30
N MET A 39 7.04 -6.20 -0.83
CA MET A 39 6.43 -7.22 -1.68
C MET A 39 5.52 -6.63 -2.76
N ILE A 40 4.77 -5.58 -2.45
CA ILE A 40 3.93 -4.88 -3.44
C ILE A 40 4.82 -4.23 -4.51
N MET A 41 5.87 -3.53 -4.10
CA MET A 41 6.83 -2.95 -5.05
C MET A 41 7.50 -4.02 -5.92
N TYR A 42 7.95 -5.13 -5.32
CA TYR A 42 8.56 -6.23 -6.07
C TYR A 42 7.59 -6.93 -7.00
N ALA A 43 6.29 -6.98 -6.67
CA ALA A 43 5.28 -7.51 -7.57
C ALA A 43 5.15 -6.62 -8.81
N GLU A 44 5.13 -5.31 -8.64
CA GLU A 44 5.10 -4.36 -9.77
C GLU A 44 6.36 -4.49 -10.63
N GLU A 45 7.55 -4.51 -10.02
CA GLU A 45 8.82 -4.72 -10.73
C GLU A 45 8.84 -6.05 -11.48
N PHE A 46 8.39 -7.13 -10.83
CA PHE A 46 8.30 -8.45 -11.46
C PHE A 46 7.34 -8.45 -12.66
N LEU A 47 6.17 -7.82 -12.53
CA LEU A 47 5.21 -7.72 -13.64
C LEU A 47 5.78 -6.90 -14.81
N LYS A 48 6.53 -5.83 -14.53
CA LYS A 48 7.26 -5.05 -15.55
C LYS A 48 8.30 -5.90 -16.25
N GLU A 49 9.14 -6.62 -15.50
CA GLU A 49 10.17 -7.50 -16.06
C GLU A 49 9.59 -8.63 -16.91
N LYS A 50 8.39 -9.12 -16.57
CA LYS A 50 7.68 -10.15 -17.35
C LYS A 50 6.86 -9.58 -18.49
N GLY A 51 6.74 -8.26 -18.63
CA GLY A 51 5.90 -7.61 -19.63
C GLY A 51 4.39 -7.82 -19.40
N LEU A 52 3.99 -8.23 -18.20
CA LEU A 52 2.61 -8.55 -17.84
C LEU A 52 1.89 -7.36 -17.17
N LEU A 53 2.59 -6.27 -16.85
CA LEU A 53 2.01 -5.16 -16.10
C LEU A 53 0.74 -4.61 -16.77
N GLY A 54 0.75 -4.39 -18.09
CA GLY A 54 -0.41 -3.84 -18.79
C GLY A 54 -1.61 -4.80 -18.86
N GLU A 55 -1.38 -6.12 -18.85
CA GLU A 55 -2.47 -7.10 -18.75
C GLU A 55 -3.05 -7.12 -17.34
N PHE A 56 -2.18 -7.03 -16.33
CA PHE A 56 -2.58 -6.96 -14.93
C PHE A 56 -3.39 -5.69 -14.63
N GLU A 57 -2.97 -4.53 -15.13
CA GLU A 57 -3.71 -3.27 -14.98
C GLU A 57 -5.13 -3.33 -15.56
N LYS A 58 -5.30 -3.95 -16.74
CA LYS A 58 -6.62 -4.18 -17.33
C LYS A 58 -7.48 -5.10 -16.48
N PHE A 59 -6.90 -6.21 -16.02
CA PHE A 59 -7.59 -7.15 -15.14
C PHE A 59 -8.06 -6.48 -13.84
N VAL A 60 -7.23 -5.62 -13.23
CA VAL A 60 -7.61 -4.88 -12.02
C VAL A 60 -8.72 -3.88 -12.30
N ALA A 61 -8.68 -3.16 -13.42
CA ALA A 61 -9.73 -2.21 -13.79
C ALA A 61 -11.09 -2.90 -13.97
N GLU A 62 -11.13 -4.03 -14.67
CA GLU A 62 -12.36 -4.84 -14.83
C GLU A 62 -12.91 -5.32 -13.48
N ARG A 63 -12.03 -5.71 -12.55
CA ARG A 63 -12.45 -6.17 -11.21
C ARG A 63 -12.98 -5.07 -10.30
N GLU A 64 -12.40 -3.87 -10.36
CA GLU A 64 -12.93 -2.75 -9.57
C GLU A 64 -14.27 -2.27 -10.15
N GLU A 65 -14.46 -2.30 -11.47
CA GLU A 65 -15.76 -2.01 -12.10
C GLU A 65 -16.85 -2.99 -11.64
N GLU A 66 -16.57 -4.30 -11.65
CA GLU A 66 -17.49 -5.32 -11.10
C GLU A 66 -17.85 -5.06 -9.63
N ARG A 67 -16.87 -4.66 -8.80
CA ARG A 67 -17.09 -4.41 -7.37
C ARG A 67 -17.90 -3.14 -7.12
N GLU A 68 -17.67 -2.08 -7.88
CA GLU A 68 -18.46 -0.85 -7.82
C GLU A 68 -19.91 -1.10 -8.25
N GLU A 69 -20.14 -1.97 -9.24
CA GLU A 69 -21.50 -2.38 -9.62
C GLU A 69 -22.21 -3.16 -8.51
N GLU A 70 -21.53 -4.14 -7.88
CA GLU A 70 -22.08 -4.91 -6.75
C GLU A 70 -22.37 -4.05 -5.51
N GLU A 71 -21.57 -3.01 -5.24
CA GLU A 71 -21.77 -2.10 -4.10
C GLU A 71 -22.93 -1.10 -4.32
N ASN A 72 -23.37 -0.89 -5.57
CA ASN A 72 -24.42 0.06 -5.94
C ASN A 72 -25.82 -0.57 -6.14
N GLU A 73 -25.96 -1.90 -6.06
CA GLU A 73 -27.24 -2.64 -6.03
C GLU A 73 -27.78 -2.87 -4.60
#